data_AF-A0A0W8E2H6-F1
#
_entry.id   AF-A0A0W8E2H6-F1
#
_cell.length_a   1.000
_cell.length_b   1.000
_cell.length_c   1.000
_cell.angle_alpha   90.00
_cell.angle_beta   90.00
_cell.angle_gamma   90.00
#
_symmetry.space_group_name_H-M   'P 1'
#
loop_
_entity.id
_entity.type
_entity.pdbx_description
1 polymer ?
#
loop_
_entity_poly.entity_id
_entity_poly.type
_entity_poly.pdbx_seq_one_letter_code
_entity_poly.pdbx_strand_id
1 'polypeptide(L)'
;MRVRECMVVVLSLLFLLPLGGCSYDFSEVLGIPSGSNQPELIKAKIYFTDGQSLETYIKDLGIQQDGKVYVGGSSLNYLYDSRGNIVGSYNYQRVLFIKVIPETEKKSS
;
A
#
# COMPACT_ATOMS: atom_id res chain seq x y z
N MET A 1 -49.15 21.53 -17.90
CA MET A 1 -48.25 20.42 -18.29
C MET A 1 -48.93 19.12 -17.94
N ARG A 2 -49.19 18.27 -18.94
CA ARG A 2 -49.84 16.97 -18.75
C ARG A 2 -48.88 16.04 -18.00
N VAL A 3 -49.38 15.16 -17.13
CA VAL A 3 -48.59 14.22 -16.32
C VAL A 3 -47.56 13.44 -17.16
N ARG A 4 -47.88 13.15 -18.42
CA ARG A 4 -46.98 12.53 -19.40
C ARG A 4 -45.76 13.39 -19.74
N GLU A 5 -45.89 14.70 -19.80
CA GLU A 5 -44.80 15.64 -20.08
C GLU A 5 -43.86 15.75 -18.88
N CYS A 6 -44.39 15.78 -17.65
CA CYS A 6 -43.57 15.74 -16.43
C CYS A 6 -42.80 14.43 -16.29
N MET A 7 -43.44 13.30 -16.63
CA MET A 7 -42.80 11.98 -16.60
C MET A 7 -41.61 11.90 -17.56
N VAL A 8 -41.75 12.45 -18.77
CA VAL A 8 -40.66 12.48 -19.77
C VAL A 8 -39.51 13.39 -19.33
N VAL A 9 -39.82 14.54 -18.72
CA VAL A 9 -38.81 15.47 -18.20
C VAL A 9 -38.01 14.84 -17.06
N VAL A 10 -38.68 14.16 -16.12
CA VAL A 10 -38.02 13.47 -15.00
C VAL A 10 -37.16 12.30 -15.50
N LEU A 11 -37.64 11.52 -16.47
CA LEU A 11 -36.88 10.41 -17.06
C LEU A 11 -35.62 10.91 -17.79
N SER A 12 -35.73 12.05 -18.48
CA SER A 12 -34.61 12.71 -19.17
C SER A 12 -33.55 13.21 -18.19
N LEU A 13 -33.97 13.81 -17.06
CA LEU A 13 -33.08 14.27 -15.99
C LEU A 13 -32.32 13.11 -15.30
N LEU A 14 -32.98 11.97 -15.09
CA LEU A 14 -32.34 10.77 -14.54
C LEU A 14 -31.27 10.18 -15.46
N PHE A 15 -31.45 10.30 -16.78
CA PHE A 15 -30.51 9.77 -17.78
C PHE A 15 -29.22 10.58 -17.89
N LEU A 16 -29.19 11.81 -17.36
CA LEU A 16 -28.02 12.70 -17.35
C LEU A 16 -27.12 12.50 -16.12
N LEU A 17 -27.61 11.84 -15.07
CA LEU A 17 -26.85 11.55 -13.84
C LEU A 17 -25.57 10.69 -14.06
N PRO A 18 -25.54 9.65 -14.91
CA PRO A 18 -24.36 8.80 -15.06
C PRO A 18 -23.24 9.43 -15.90
N LEU A 19 -23.44 10.61 -16.50
CA LEU A 19 -22.37 11.36 -17.18
C LEU A 19 -21.44 12.08 -16.19
N GLY A 20 -21.84 12.18 -14.92
CA GLY A 20 -20.95 12.57 -13.83
C GLY A 20 -19.99 11.43 -13.53
N GLY A 21 -18.89 11.35 -14.30
CA GLY A 21 -17.81 10.38 -14.11
C GLY A 21 -17.23 10.50 -12.70
N CYS A 22 -17.75 9.70 -11.78
CA CYS A 22 -17.11 9.40 -10.53
C CYS A 22 -16.70 7.94 -10.58
N SER A 23 -15.40 7.70 -10.61
CA SER A 23 -14.81 6.45 -10.14
C SER A 23 -15.04 6.38 -8.63
N TYR A 24 -16.29 6.14 -8.21
CA TYR A 24 -16.59 5.86 -6.82
C TYR A 24 -16.03 4.47 -6.53
N ASP A 25 -14.85 4.44 -5.92
CA ASP A 25 -14.23 3.21 -5.45
C ASP A 25 -14.96 2.80 -4.16
N PHE A 26 -16.10 2.12 -4.34
CA PHE A 26 -16.90 1.60 -3.22
C PHE A 26 -16.16 0.53 -2.40
N SER A 27 -14.96 0.12 -2.84
CA SER A 27 -14.08 -0.83 -2.15
C SER A 27 -13.66 -0.32 -0.76
N GLU A 28 -13.45 0.98 -0.59
CA GLU A 28 -13.05 1.59 0.69
C GLU A 28 -14.22 1.65 1.70
N VAL A 29 -15.46 1.81 1.21
CA VAL A 29 -16.67 1.92 2.05
C VAL A 29 -17.24 0.54 2.43
N LEU A 30 -17.13 -0.45 1.54
CA LEU A 30 -17.56 -1.83 1.79
C LEU A 30 -16.53 -2.66 2.57
N GLY A 31 -15.34 -2.11 2.85
CA GLY A 31 -14.29 -2.80 3.59
C GLY A 31 -13.87 -4.13 2.95
N ILE A 32 -14.09 -4.28 1.63
CA ILE A 32 -13.61 -5.44 0.88
C ILE A 32 -12.15 -5.12 0.57
N PRO A 33 -11.17 -5.81 1.20
CA PRO A 33 -9.77 -5.58 0.89
C PRO A 33 -9.51 -6.01 -0.56
N SER A 34 -9.53 -5.04 -1.46
CA SER A 34 -9.02 -5.18 -2.82
C SER A 34 -7.50 -5.24 -2.73
N GLY A 35 -6.94 -6.42 -2.95
CA GLY A 35 -5.49 -6.62 -3.05
C GLY A 35 -4.99 -7.58 -1.99
N SER A 36 -4.25 -8.58 -2.45
CA SER A 36 -3.66 -9.69 -1.69
C SER A 36 -3.35 -9.38 -0.23
N ASN A 37 -3.88 -10.22 0.67
CA ASN A 37 -3.56 -10.28 2.10
C ASN A 37 -2.11 -10.76 2.37
N GLN A 38 -1.20 -10.58 1.41
CA GLN A 38 0.22 -10.87 1.52
C GLN A 38 0.91 -9.53 1.80
N PRO A 39 1.56 -9.36 2.97
CA PRO A 39 2.29 -8.13 3.26
C PRO A 39 3.35 -7.93 2.19
N GLU A 40 3.34 -6.77 1.53
CA GLU A 40 4.32 -6.41 0.51
C GLU A 40 5.73 -6.47 1.12
N LEU A 41 6.53 -7.42 0.64
CA LEU A 41 7.91 -7.61 1.08
C LEU A 41 8.81 -6.71 0.24
N ILE A 42 9.54 -5.84 0.92
CA ILE A 42 10.47 -4.90 0.30
C ILE A 42 11.86 -5.53 0.34
N LYS A 43 12.45 -5.78 -0.83
CA LYS A 43 13.86 -6.15 -0.91
C LYS A 43 14.72 -4.93 -0.59
N ALA A 44 15.61 -5.04 0.39
CA ALA A 44 16.42 -3.91 0.84
C ALA A 44 17.80 -4.34 1.34
N LYS A 45 18.71 -3.37 1.39
CA LYS A 45 19.99 -3.48 2.09
C LYS A 45 19.99 -2.55 3.30
N ILE A 46 20.15 -3.15 4.48
CA ILE A 46 20.23 -2.46 5.76
C ILE A 46 21.69 -2.14 6.06
N TYR A 47 21.98 -0.91 6.42
CA TYR A 47 23.31 -0.47 6.87
C TYR A 47 23.24 -0.16 8.37
N PHE A 48 24.13 -0.75 9.15
CA PHE A 48 24.17 -0.60 10.60
C PHE A 48 25.23 0.42 11.04
N THR A 49 25.05 0.95 12.25
CA THR A 49 25.94 1.96 12.85
C THR A 49 27.36 1.45 13.14
N ASP A 50 27.56 0.13 13.18
CA ASP A 50 28.85 -0.52 13.35
C ASP A 50 29.57 -0.83 12.02
N GLY A 51 29.03 -0.35 10.89
CA GLY A 51 29.59 -0.55 9.56
C GLY A 51 29.18 -1.87 8.89
N GLN A 52 28.42 -2.74 9.56
CA GLN A 52 27.90 -3.96 8.95
C GLN A 52 26.75 -3.64 7.98
N SER A 53 26.50 -4.53 7.01
CA SER A 53 25.33 -4.43 6.14
C SER A 53 24.73 -5.79 5.82
N LEU A 54 23.42 -5.82 5.60
CA LEU A 54 22.66 -7.04 5.32
C LEU A 54 21.63 -6.79 4.21
N GLU A 55 21.65 -7.62 3.17
CA GLU A 55 20.61 -7.65 2.14
C GLU A 55 19.54 -8.68 2.53
N THR A 56 18.27 -8.28 2.53
CA THR A 56 17.16 -9.08 3.06
C THR A 56 15.81 -8.56 2.55
N TYR A 57 14.73 -9.27 2.84
CA TYR A 57 13.38 -8.73 2.76
C TYR A 57 12.91 -8.20 4.12
N ILE A 58 12.21 -7.08 4.10
CA ILE A 58 11.53 -6.46 5.26
C ILE A 58 10.08 -6.16 4.88
N LYS A 59 9.19 -6.05 5.86
CA LYS A 59 7.85 -5.48 5.62
C LYS A 59 7.96 -3.97 5.53
N ASP A 60 6.95 -3.33 4.92
CA ASP A 60 6.80 -1.88 5.00
C ASP A 60 6.94 -1.43 6.47
N LEU A 61 7.81 -0.44 6.67
CA LEU A 61 8.14 0.12 7.98
C LEU A 61 7.02 1.02 8.51
N GLY A 62 5.89 1.11 7.80
CA GLY A 62 4.73 1.93 8.18
C GLY A 62 4.99 3.42 8.01
N ILE A 63 5.95 3.79 7.14
CA ILE A 63 6.20 5.19 6.80
C ILE A 63 5.16 5.57 5.75
N GLN A 64 4.03 6.10 6.20
CA GLN A 64 3.06 6.72 5.31
C GLN A 64 3.73 7.90 4.58
N GLN A 65 3.45 8.05 3.29
CA GLN A 65 4.04 9.07 2.42
C GLN A 65 3.79 10.52 2.89
N ASP A 66 2.86 10.72 3.82
CA ASP A 66 2.52 12.00 4.44
C ASP A 66 3.43 12.39 5.62
N GLY A 67 4.47 11.59 5.91
CA GLY A 67 5.52 11.94 6.86
C GLY A 67 5.12 11.81 8.33
N LYS A 68 3.96 11.22 8.64
CA LYS A 68 3.60 10.90 10.03
C LYS A 68 4.24 9.59 10.47
N VAL A 69 5.39 9.69 11.12
CA VAL A 69 6.05 8.56 11.76
C VAL A 69 5.72 8.54 13.25
N TYR A 70 4.87 7.60 13.67
CA TYR A 70 4.59 7.35 15.09
C TYR A 70 5.57 6.29 15.61
N VAL A 71 6.75 6.69 16.08
CA VAL A 71 7.69 5.75 16.71
C VAL A 71 7.46 5.70 18.21
N GLY A 72 6.63 4.75 18.64
CA GLY A 72 6.38 4.43 20.06
C GLY A 72 6.17 2.94 20.24
N GLY A 73 7.19 2.13 19.96
CA GLY A 73 7.11 0.67 19.98
C GLY A 73 8.46 -0.03 20.12
N SER A 74 8.43 -1.36 20.16
CA SER A 74 9.62 -2.22 20.24
C SER A 74 10.57 -1.93 19.08
N SER A 75 11.88 -1.79 19.36
CA SER A 75 12.90 -1.62 18.34
C SER A 75 13.24 -2.92 17.59
N LEU A 76 12.65 -4.06 18.00
CA LEU A 76 12.82 -5.35 17.35
C LEU A 76 12.04 -5.41 16.03
N ASN A 77 12.75 -5.65 14.94
CA ASN A 77 12.20 -5.80 13.59
C ASN A 77 12.58 -7.18 13.03
N TYR A 78 11.79 -7.68 12.09
CA TYR A 78 11.99 -9.03 11.52
C TYR A 78 12.58 -8.98 10.11
N LEU A 79 13.39 -9.98 9.82
CA LEU A 79 13.95 -10.27 8.51
C LEU A 79 13.16 -11.40 7.87
N TYR A 80 12.90 -11.30 6.58
CA TYR A 80 12.10 -12.27 5.84
C TYR A 80 12.90 -12.89 4.69
N ASP A 81 12.59 -14.14 4.36
CA ASP A 81 12.94 -14.72 3.07
C ASP A 81 12.00 -14.21 1.96
N SER A 82 12.28 -14.56 0.70
CA SER A 82 11.44 -14.18 -0.45
C SER A 82 10.03 -14.78 -0.44
N ARG A 83 9.75 -15.71 0.50
CA ARG A 83 8.43 -16.33 0.69
C ARG A 83 7.70 -15.76 1.91
N GLY A 84 8.29 -14.79 2.61
CA GLY A 84 7.70 -14.17 3.79
C GLY A 84 7.88 -14.94 5.09
N ASN A 85 8.76 -15.93 5.14
CA ASN A 85 9.11 -16.62 6.38
C ASN A 85 10.10 -15.76 7.18
N ILE A 86 9.92 -15.69 8.51
CA ILE A 86 10.87 -15.02 9.39
C ILE A 86 12.17 -15.83 9.42
N VAL A 87 13.28 -15.20 9.08
CA VAL A 87 14.63 -15.80 9.10
C VAL A 87 15.55 -15.16 10.13
N GLY A 88 15.10 -14.09 10.77
CA GLY A 88 15.87 -13.42 11.82
C GLY A 88 15.21 -12.14 12.29
N SER A 89 15.94 -11.40 13.09
CA SER A 89 15.52 -10.09 13.61
C SER A 89 16.71 -9.14 13.74
N TYR A 90 16.40 -7.85 13.76
CA TYR A 90 17.38 -6.79 13.95
C TYR A 90 16.81 -5.68 14.85
N ASN A 91 17.69 -4.94 15.50
CA ASN A 91 17.30 -3.77 16.29
C ASN A 91 17.37 -2.51 15.41
N TYR A 92 16.24 -1.83 15.24
CA TYR A 92 16.13 -0.62 14.41
C TYR A 92 17.00 0.54 14.91
N GLN A 93 17.26 0.63 16.21
CA GLN A 93 18.12 1.67 16.79
C GLN A 93 19.58 1.55 16.33
N ARG A 94 19.98 0.38 15.81
CA ARG A 94 21.31 0.16 15.24
C ARG A 94 21.37 0.42 13.74
N VAL A 95 20.25 0.76 13.10
CA VAL A 95 20.20 1.03 11.66
C VAL A 95 20.64 2.48 11.41
N LEU A 96 21.59 2.66 10.49
CA LEU A 96 22.02 3.96 10.00
C LEU A 96 21.09 4.44 8.87
N PHE A 97 20.86 3.59 7.86
CA PHE A 97 19.86 3.81 6.81
C PHE A 97 19.50 2.48 6.12
N ILE A 98 18.38 2.48 5.39
CA ILE A 98 17.91 1.35 4.59
C ILE A 98 17.83 1.79 3.13
N LYS A 99 18.45 1.02 2.24
CA LYS A 99 18.36 1.23 0.80
C LYS A 99 17.43 0.19 0.19
N VAL A 100 16.30 0.64 -0.35
CA VAL A 100 15.39 -0.22 -1.12
C VAL A 100 16.07 -0.62 -2.43
N ILE A 101 16.00 -1.91 -2.76
CA ILE A 101 16.48 -2.46 -4.02
C ILE A 101 15.23 -2.70 -4.87
N PRO A 102 14.99 -1.91 -5.94
CA PRO A 102 13.85 -2.15 -6.80
C PRO A 102 13.96 -3.54 -7.40
N GLU A 103 12.89 -4.33 -7.33
CA GLU A 103 12.82 -5.53 -8.14
C GLU A 103 12.87 -5.06 -9.59
N THR A 104 13.91 -5.44 -10.32
CA THR A 104 14.02 -5.12 -11.74
C THR A 104 12.74 -5.62 -12.38
N GLU A 105 11.95 -4.71 -12.96
CA GLU A 105 10.71 -5.05 -13.65
C GLU A 105 10.97 -6.30 -14.48
N LYS A 106 10.28 -7.40 -14.14
CA LYS A 106 10.19 -8.54 -15.04
C LYS A 106 9.56 -8.00 -16.31
N LYS A 107 10.39 -7.59 -17.28
CA LYS A 107 9.96 -7.41 -18.67
C LYS A 107 9.30 -8.71 -19.08
N SER A 108 7.97 -8.72 -19.13
CA SER A 108 7.23 -9.73 -19.86
C SER A 108 7.67 -9.58 -21.32
N SER A 109 8.47 -10.53 -21.78
CA SER A 109 8.75 -10.72 -23.20
C SER A 109 7.58 -11.43 -23.87
#